data_AF-A0A937ASD7-F1
#
_entry.id   AF-A0A937ASD7-F1
#
_cell.length_a   1.000
_cell.length_b   1.000
_cell.length_c   1.000
_cell.angle_alpha   90.00
_cell.angle_beta   90.00
_cell.angle_gamma   90.00
#
_symmetry.space_group_name_H-M   'P 1'
#
loop_
_entity.id
_entity.type
_entity.pdbx_description
1 polymer ?
#
loop_
_entity_poly.entity_id
_entity_poly.type
_entity_poly.pdbx_seq_one_letter_code
_entity_poly.pdbx_strand_id
1 'polypeptide(L)' 'MSQETKRESPKGRISIRDTARIAKEMNIRIEIEQDGRIYRFEPLKARKKPNIVEDNSNPFGI' A
#
# COMPACT_ATOMS: atom_id res chain seq x y z
N MET A 1 25.16 9.93 16.64
CA MET A 1 24.60 8.60 16.34
C MET A 1 23.22 8.52 16.94
N SER A 2 22.18 8.52 16.12
CA SER A 2 20.78 8.56 16.56
C SER A 2 20.41 7.24 17.25
N GLN A 3 19.97 7.32 18.49
CA GLN A 3 19.52 6.16 19.25
C GLN A 3 18.16 5.69 18.69
N GLU A 4 18.15 4.52 18.06
CA GLU A 4 16.93 3.81 17.74
C GLU A 4 16.31 3.33 19.06
N THR A 5 15.38 4.10 19.61
CA THR A 5 14.59 3.64 20.77
C THR A 5 13.72 2.48 20.31
N LYS A 6 14.16 1.25 20.56
CA LYS A 6 13.39 0.02 20.36
C LYS A 6 12.22 0.04 21.34
N ARG A 7 11.14 0.74 20.98
CA ARG A 7 9.90 0.77 21.76
C ARG A 7 9.29 -0.62 21.65
N GLU A 8 9.41 -1.39 22.72
CA GLU A 8 8.73 -2.67 22.82
C GLU A 8 7.23 -2.42 22.69
N SER A 9 6.65 -2.90 21.59
CA SER A 9 5.21 -2.84 21.37
C SER A 9 4.53 -3.68 22.45
N PRO A 10 3.56 -3.15 23.21
CA PRO A 10 2.80 -3.96 24.15
C PRO A 10 2.19 -5.15 23.40
N LYS A 11 2.24 -6.35 24.01
CA LYS A 11 1.77 -7.60 23.41
C LYS A 11 0.34 -7.43 22.87
N GLY A 12 0.12 -7.79 21.61
CA GLY A 12 -1.17 -7.65 20.92
C GLY A 12 -1.38 -6.32 20.18
N ARG A 13 -0.45 -5.36 20.28
CA ARG A 13 -0.52 -4.11 19.54
C ARG A 13 0.23 -4.24 18.21
N ILE A 14 -0.51 -4.19 17.12
CA ILE A 14 0.04 -4.08 15.77
C ILE A 14 0.12 -2.61 15.36
N SER A 15 1.24 -2.22 14.75
CA SER A 15 1.39 -0.87 14.19
C SER A 15 0.78 -0.80 12.80
N ILE A 16 0.26 0.37 12.44
CA ILE A 16 -0.22 0.71 11.09
C ILE A 16 0.82 0.32 10.02
N ARG A 17 2.11 0.51 10.32
CA ARG A 17 3.21 0.18 9.41
C ARG A 17 3.34 -1.33 9.16
N ASP A 18 3.20 -2.13 10.21
CA ASP A 18 3.26 -3.58 10.11
C ASP A 18 2.02 -4.13 9.42
N THR A 19 0.83 -3.58 9.72
CA THR A 19 -0.41 -3.93 9.02
C THR A 19 -0.29 -3.67 7.50
N ALA A 20 0.24 -2.51 7.12
CA ALA A 20 0.48 -2.17 5.72
C ALA A 20 1.47 -3.13 5.04
N ARG A 21 2.54 -3.51 5.76
CA ARG A 21 3.53 -4.46 5.27
C ARG A 21 2.89 -5.84 5.04
N ILE A 22 2.14 -6.36 6.01
CA ILE A 22 1.45 -7.65 5.91
C ILE A 22 0.46 -7.66 4.75
N ALA A 23 -0.38 -6.62 4.61
CA ALA A 23 -1.33 -6.49 3.51
C ALA A 23 -0.62 -6.60 2.14
N LYS A 24 0.55 -5.96 2.01
CA LYS A 24 1.36 -6.01 0.80
C LYS A 24 2.00 -7.39 0.57
N GLU A 25 2.68 -7.95 1.58
CA GLU A 25 3.41 -9.22 1.47
C GLU A 25 2.47 -10.39 1.17
N MET A 26 1.33 -10.41 1.86
CA MET A 26 0.33 -11.48 1.73
C MET A 26 -0.64 -11.24 0.56
N ASN A 27 -0.56 -10.08 -0.10
CA ASN A 27 -1.51 -9.66 -1.13
C ASN A 27 -2.98 -9.67 -0.66
N ILE A 28 -3.23 -9.31 0.59
CA ILE A 28 -4.58 -9.30 1.21
C ILE A 28 -5.03 -7.88 1.56
N ARG A 29 -6.34 -7.65 1.53
CA ARG A 29 -6.96 -6.45 2.07
C ARG A 29 -7.21 -6.62 3.56
N ILE A 30 -6.77 -5.65 4.37
CA ILE A 30 -7.04 -5.59 5.82
C ILE A 30 -7.87 -4.35 6.10
N GLU A 31 -8.98 -4.53 6.82
CA GLU A 31 -9.85 -3.46 7.30
C GLU A 31 -9.94 -3.51 8.81
N ILE A 32 -9.70 -2.38 9.45
CA ILE A 32 -9.74 -2.24 10.90
C ILE A 32 -10.71 -1.11 11.21
N GLU A 33 -11.76 -1.42 11.95
CA GLU A 33 -12.65 -0.42 12.52
C GLU A 33 -12.15 0.00 13.91
N GLN A 34 -12.05 1.29 14.14
CA GLN A 34 -11.74 1.87 15.44
C GLN A 34 -12.54 3.14 15.64
N ASP A 35 -13.37 3.18 16.69
CA ASP A 35 -14.21 4.34 17.04
C ASP A 35 -15.07 4.85 15.86
N GLY A 36 -15.65 3.93 15.09
CA GLY A 36 -16.47 4.24 13.91
C GLY A 36 -15.68 4.72 12.68
N ARG A 37 -14.33 4.70 12.74
CA ARG A 37 -13.46 4.97 11.59
C ARG A 37 -12.92 3.67 11.02
N ILE A 38 -13.00 3.53 9.70
CA ILE A 38 -12.46 2.36 8.99
C ILE A 38 -11.09 2.73 8.40
N TYR A 39 -10.06 2.00 8.82
CA TYR A 39 -8.72 2.03 8.24
C TYR A 39 -8.58 0.87 7.27
N ARG A 40 -8.14 1.17 6.06
CA ARG A 40 -8.06 0.19 4.97
C ARG A 40 -6.65 0.09 4.44
N PHE A 41 -6.14 -1.13 4.39
CA PHE A 41 -4.83 -1.48 3.86
C PHE A 41 -5.05 -2.44 2.70
N GLU A 42 -4.69 -2.02 1.51
CA GLU A 42 -4.75 -2.85 0.32
C GLU A 42 -3.34 -3.09 -0.21
N PRO A 43 -3.07 -4.28 -0.76
CA PRO A 43 -1.81 -4.47 -1.46
C PRO A 43 -1.78 -3.47 -2.59
N LEU A 44 -0.63 -2.82 -2.79
CA LEU A 44 -0.40 -2.07 -4.00
C LEU A 44 -0.50 -3.08 -5.14
N LYS A 45 -1.66 -3.14 -5.80
CA LYS A 45 -1.76 -3.79 -7.11
C LYS A 45 -0.66 -3.14 -7.90
N ALA A 46 0.33 -3.94 -8.32
CA ALA A 46 1.29 -3.47 -9.31
C ALA A 46 0.42 -2.86 -10.39
N ARG A 47 0.42 -1.53 -10.52
CA ARG A 47 -0.27 -0.86 -11.61
C ARG A 47 0.31 -1.57 -12.82
N LYS A 48 -0.51 -2.38 -13.51
CA LYS A 48 -0.19 -2.75 -14.89
C LYS A 48 0.15 -1.41 -15.48
N LYS A 49 1.42 -1.23 -15.84
CA LYS A 49 1.88 -0.02 -16.54
C LYS A 49 0.79 0.23 -17.57
N PRO A 50 0.22 1.45 -17.70
CA PRO A 50 -0.64 1.71 -18.84
C PRO A 50 0.16 1.20 -20.03
N ASN A 51 -0.39 0.23 -20.75
CA ASN A 51 0.17 -0.16 -22.03
C ASN A 51 0.08 1.13 -22.81
N ILE A 52 1.18 1.87 -22.88
CA ILE A 52 1.39 2.88 -23.88
C ILE A 52 1.57 2.04 -25.13
N VAL A 53 0.44 1.53 -25.64
CA VAL A 53 0.33 1.30 -27.06
C VAL A 53 0.49 2.70 -27.62
N GLU A 54 1.70 3.00 -28.07
CA GLU A 54 1.91 4.03 -29.07
C GLU A 54 0.98 3.67 -30.22
N ASP A 55 -0.25 4.14 -30.14
CA ASP A 55 -1.15 4.23 -31.26
C ASP A 55 -0.52 5.29 -32.16
N ASN A 56 0.40 4.85 -33.02
CA ASN A 56 0.95 5.60 -34.14
C ASN A 56 -0.13 5.85 -35.21
N SER A 57 -1.37 6.07 -34.80
CA SER A 57 -2.39 6.69 -35.64
C SER A 57 -2.21 8.19 -35.45
N ASN A 58 -1.24 8.76 -36.16
CA ASN A 58 -1.20 10.20 -36.37
C ASN A 58 -2.21 10.54 -37.49
N PRO A 59 -3.41 11.08 -37.22
CA PRO A 59 -4.32 11.50 -38.29
C PRO A 59 -3.94 12.86 -38.91
N PHE A 60 -2.93 13.56 -38.38
CA PHE A 60 -2.46 14.83 -38.92
C PHE A 60 -0.94 14.79 -39.08
N GLY A 61 -0.49 14.14 -40.16
CA GLY A 61 0.86 14.34 -40.69
C GLY A 61 0.98 15.73 -41.30
N ILE A 62 1.29 16.73 -40.46
CA ILE A 62 1.77 18.05 -40.90
C ILE A 62 3.24 18.22 -40.55
#